data_AF-A0A380C7C4-F1
#
_entry.id   AF-A0A380C7C4-F1
#
_cell.length_a   1.000
_cell.length_b   1.000
_cell.length_c   1.000
_cell.angle_alpha   90.00
_cell.angle_beta   90.00
_cell.angle_gamma   90.00
#
_symmetry.space_group_name_H-M   'P 1'
#
loop_
_entity.id
_entity.type
_entity.pdbx_description
1 polymer ?
#
loop_
_entity_poly.entity_id
_entity_poly.type
_entity_poly.pdbx_seq_one_letter_code
_entity_poly.pdbx_strand_id
1 'polypeptide(L)'
;MSVISERHVFSFEGGDLLTTIGATFLVSYLYHKHIDSTHNNWAKIKTQKSRISTINRSEDYHLNWLKHIDNMSEANLNRNTLGLVAPNIKEMALEIILKM
;
A
#
# COMPACT_ATOMS: atom_id res chain seq x y z
N MET A 1 19.84 -11.71 -20.96
CA MET A 1 19.06 -12.51 -19.99
C MET A 1 17.95 -11.64 -19.45
N SER A 2 16.69 -11.95 -19.76
CA SER A 2 15.55 -11.25 -19.18
C SER A 2 15.35 -11.81 -17.78
N VAL A 3 15.64 -11.02 -16.75
CA VAL A 3 15.22 -11.36 -15.39
C VAL A 3 13.71 -11.21 -15.38
N ILE A 4 12.99 -12.32 -15.59
CA ILE A 4 11.57 -12.36 -15.28
C ILE A 4 11.51 -12.22 -13.77
N SER A 5 11.31 -11.01 -13.25
CA SER A 5 10.97 -10.86 -11.85
C SER A 5 9.59 -11.50 -11.71
N GLU A 6 9.54 -12.74 -11.22
CA GLU A 6 8.29 -13.36 -10.85
C GLU A 6 7.54 -12.38 -9.96
N ARG A 7 6.35 -11.98 -10.42
CA ARG A 7 5.53 -11.02 -9.70
C ARG A 7 5.21 -11.65 -8.35
N HIS A 8 5.75 -11.12 -7.27
CA HIS A 8 5.45 -11.59 -5.94
C HIS A 8 3.94 -11.47 -5.70
N VAL A 9 3.25 -12.59 -5.52
CA VAL A 9 1.84 -12.62 -5.14
C VAL A 9 1.76 -13.00 -3.67
N PHE A 10 1.11 -12.16 -2.87
CA PHE A 10 0.86 -12.48 -1.47
C PHE A 10 -0.10 -13.67 -1.35
N SER A 11 0.24 -14.65 -0.50
CA SER A 11 -0.49 -15.91 -0.33
C SER A 11 -1.62 -15.85 0.71
N PHE A 12 -2.35 -14.74 0.77
CA PHE A 12 -3.51 -14.54 1.66
C PHE A 12 -4.68 -13.91 0.88
N GLU A 13 -5.87 -13.90 1.48
CA GLU A 13 -7.10 -13.40 0.85
C GLU A 13 -6.98 -11.92 0.43
N GLY A 14 -7.26 -11.62 -0.84
CA GLY A 14 -7.04 -10.29 -1.43
C GLY A 14 -5.57 -9.92 -1.67
N GLY A 15 -4.63 -10.84 -1.44
CA GLY A 15 -3.20 -10.61 -1.62
C GLY A 15 -2.77 -10.35 -3.08
N ASP A 16 -3.49 -10.92 -4.04
CA ASP A 16 -3.36 -10.66 -5.47
C ASP A 16 -3.73 -9.20 -5.83
N LEU A 17 -4.78 -8.68 -5.20
CA LEU A 17 -5.19 -7.29 -5.33
C LEU A 17 -4.15 -6.37 -4.70
N LEU A 18 -3.67 -6.68 -3.49
CA LEU A 18 -2.61 -5.90 -2.84
C LEU A 18 -1.33 -5.86 -3.68
N THR A 19 -0.97 -6.98 -4.33
CA THR A 19 0.14 -7.05 -5.27
C THR A 19 -0.04 -6.07 -6.44
N THR A 20 -1.26 -5.93 -6.93
CA THR A 20 -1.59 -5.00 -8.02
C THR A 20 -1.64 -3.55 -7.57
N ILE A 21 -2.15 -3.29 -6.37
CA ILE A 21 -2.23 -1.97 -5.77
C ILE A 21 -0.86 -1.46 -5.31
N GLY A 22 0.01 -2.34 -4.82
CA GLY A 22 1.26 -2.01 -4.15
C GLY A 22 1.06 -1.49 -2.71
N ALA A 23 1.75 -2.11 -1.75
CA ALA A 23 1.65 -1.80 -0.32
C ALA A 23 1.81 -0.30 0.00
N THR A 24 2.87 0.34 -0.48
CA THR A 24 3.13 1.76 -0.18
C THR A 24 2.08 2.70 -0.80
N PHE A 25 1.55 2.35 -1.97
CA PHE A 25 0.48 3.15 -2.58
C PHE A 25 -0.82 3.04 -1.78
N LEU A 26 -1.17 1.83 -1.34
CA LEU A 26 -2.33 1.60 -0.46
C LEU A 26 -2.23 2.48 0.78
N VAL A 27 -1.12 2.39 1.52
CA VAL A 27 -0.91 3.17 2.76
C VAL A 27 -0.99 4.66 2.46
N SER A 28 -0.29 5.15 1.43
CA SER A 28 -0.28 6.58 1.12
C SER A 28 -1.67 7.11 0.74
N TYR A 29 -2.47 6.35 -0.01
CA TYR A 29 -3.82 6.77 -0.36
C TYR A 29 -4.79 6.71 0.83
N LEU A 30 -4.75 5.64 1.63
CA LEU A 30 -5.61 5.52 2.81
C LEU A 30 -5.26 6.56 3.89
N TYR A 31 -3.97 6.86 4.07
CA TYR A 31 -3.53 7.91 4.98
C TYR A 31 -4.08 9.27 4.56
N HIS A 32 -4.05 9.57 3.26
CA HIS A 32 -4.71 10.77 2.71
C HIS A 32 -6.21 10.81 2.99
N LYS A 33 -6.90 9.67 2.80
CA LYS A 33 -8.35 9.56 2.96
C LYS A 33 -8.81 9.71 4.42
N HIS A 34 -8.04 9.20 5.38
CA HIS A 34 -8.51 9.02 6.76
C HIS A 34 -7.79 9.87 7.81
N ILE A 35 -6.55 10.29 7.56
CA ILE A 35 -5.68 10.94 8.56
C ILE A 35 -5.30 12.36 8.13
N ASP A 36 -4.61 12.51 6.99
CA ASP A 36 -4.05 13.78 6.53
C ASP A 36 -4.36 14.03 5.05
N SER A 37 -5.37 14.86 4.78
CA SER A 37 -5.78 15.21 3.43
C SER A 37 -4.73 16.00 2.65
N THR A 38 -3.67 16.50 3.28
CA THR A 38 -2.54 17.17 2.60
C THR A 38 -1.51 16.18 2.06
N HIS A 39 -1.50 14.94 2.58
CA HIS A 39 -0.63 13.88 2.08
C HIS A 39 -0.95 13.52 0.63
N ASN A 40 0.02 13.65 -0.27
CA ASN A 40 -0.22 13.54 -1.71
C ASN A 40 0.79 12.65 -2.44
N ASN A 41 1.64 11.90 -1.73
CA ASN A 41 2.64 11.04 -2.38
C ASN A 41 1.99 10.07 -3.37
N TRP A 42 0.86 9.47 -3.01
CA TRP A 42 0.07 8.57 -3.88
C TRP A 42 -0.25 9.18 -5.25
N ALA A 43 -0.42 10.50 -5.34
CA ALA A 43 -0.79 11.20 -6.58
C ALA A 43 0.36 11.29 -7.60
N LYS A 44 1.58 10.87 -7.25
CA LYS A 44 2.75 10.87 -8.14
C LYS A 44 2.73 9.71 -9.14
N ILE A 45 1.88 8.70 -8.94
CA ILE A 45 1.86 7.47 -9.76
C ILE A 45 0.82 7.57 -10.89
N LYS A 46 1.26 7.37 -12.14
CA LYS A 46 0.41 7.41 -13.34
C LYS A 46 -0.80 6.46 -13.28
N THR A 47 -0.66 5.30 -12.62
CA THR A 47 -1.71 4.29 -12.47
C THR A 47 -2.63 4.50 -11.27
N GLN A 48 -2.59 5.68 -10.63
CA GLN A 48 -3.37 5.96 -9.42
C GLN A 48 -4.87 5.65 -9.57
N LYS A 49 -5.49 5.97 -10.71
CA LYS A 49 -6.94 5.80 -10.90
C LYS A 49 -7.39 4.33 -10.79
N SER A 50 -6.67 3.41 -11.43
CA SER A 50 -7.01 1.98 -11.40
C SER A 50 -6.71 1.36 -10.03
N ARG A 51 -5.62 1.80 -9.37
CA ARG A 51 -5.29 1.39 -8.00
C ARG A 51 -6.37 1.85 -7.02
N ILE A 52 -6.78 3.11 -7.06
CA ILE A 52 -7.85 3.67 -6.22
C ILE A 52 -9.17 2.94 -6.44
N SER A 53 -9.55 2.69 -7.70
CA SER A 53 -10.75 1.92 -8.01
C SER A 53 -10.71 0.52 -7.39
N THR A 54 -9.54 -0.14 -7.40
CA THR A 54 -9.36 -1.44 -6.75
C THR A 54 -9.41 -1.35 -5.23
N ILE A 55 -8.81 -0.31 -4.62
CA ILE A 55 -8.89 -0.08 -3.18
C ILE A 55 -10.35 0.09 -2.74
N ASN A 56 -11.11 0.97 -3.40
CA ASN A 56 -12.47 1.31 -3.00
C ASN A 56 -13.47 0.15 -3.19
N ARG A 57 -13.24 -0.79 -4.11
CA ARG A 57 -14.09 -1.98 -4.29
C ARG A 57 -13.69 -3.17 -3.42
N SER A 58 -12.68 -3.00 -2.58
CA SER A 58 -12.04 -4.07 -1.80
C SER A 58 -11.83 -3.64 -0.35
N GLU A 59 -12.76 -2.84 0.18
CA GLU A 59 -12.72 -2.26 1.53
C GLU A 59 -12.63 -3.33 2.63
N ASP A 60 -13.29 -4.47 2.43
CA ASP A 60 -13.27 -5.60 3.37
C ASP A 60 -11.86 -6.15 3.66
N TYR A 61 -10.89 -5.92 2.75
CA TYR A 61 -9.51 -6.39 2.94
C TYR A 61 -8.57 -5.37 3.58
N HIS A 62 -8.97 -4.09 3.72
CA HIS A 62 -8.06 -3.01 4.09
C HIS A 62 -7.36 -3.27 5.42
N LEU A 63 -8.10 -3.67 6.46
CA LEU A 63 -7.55 -3.94 7.78
C LEU A 63 -6.48 -5.05 7.73
N ASN A 64 -6.76 -6.14 7.00
CA ASN A 64 -5.82 -7.25 6.87
C ASN A 64 -4.57 -6.85 6.09
N TRP A 65 -4.72 -6.05 5.03
CA TRP A 65 -3.58 -5.52 4.28
C TRP A 65 -2.71 -4.60 5.13
N LEU A 66 -3.29 -3.69 5.90
CA LEU A 66 -2.54 -2.78 6.76
C LEU A 66 -1.74 -3.55 7.84
N LYS A 67 -2.36 -4.52 8.50
CA LYS A 67 -1.68 -5.42 9.45
C LYS A 67 -0.52 -6.18 8.80
N HIS A 68 -0.72 -6.66 7.57
CA HIS A 68 0.35 -7.35 6.85
C HIS A 68 1.50 -6.39 6.51
N ILE A 69 1.20 -5.16 6.08
CA ILE A 69 2.19 -4.13 5.74
C ILE A 69 3.03 -3.71 6.95
N ASP A 70 2.41 -3.56 8.12
CA ASP A 70 3.11 -3.26 9.37
C ASP A 70 4.18 -4.33 9.70
N ASN A 71 3.90 -5.59 9.35
CA ASN A 71 4.80 -6.72 9.54
C ASN A 71 5.79 -6.94 8.38
N MET A 72 5.74 -6.17 7.29
CA MET A 72 6.69 -6.32 6.18
C MET A 72 8.10 -5.87 6.56
N SER A 73 9.11 -6.45 5.87
CA SER A 73 10.48 -5.99 6.01
C SER A 73 10.67 -4.59 5.41
N GLU A 74 11.53 -3.80 6.03
CA GLU A 74 11.83 -2.45 5.55
C GLU A 74 12.43 -2.47 4.14
N ALA A 75 13.28 -3.47 3.86
CA ALA A 75 13.87 -3.66 2.54
C ALA A 75 12.83 -3.84 1.44
N ASN A 76 11.68 -4.46 1.73
CA ASN A 76 10.58 -4.59 0.77
C ASN A 76 9.83 -3.27 0.60
N LEU A 77 9.53 -2.58 1.70
CA LEU A 77 8.80 -1.30 1.68
C LEU A 77 9.61 -0.20 0.98
N ASN A 78 10.93 -0.18 1.14
CA ASN A 78 11.83 0.82 0.55
C ASN A 78 12.03 0.68 -0.96
N ARG A 79 11.47 -0.34 -1.62
CA ARG A 79 11.51 -0.51 -3.09
C ARG A 79 10.50 0.37 -3.84
N ASN A 80 9.73 1.20 -3.13
CA ASN A 80 8.69 2.03 -3.73
C ASN A 80 9.25 3.23 -4.49
N THR A 81 8.49 3.73 -5.46
CA THR A 81 8.81 4.94 -6.24
C THR A 81 8.14 6.21 -5.70
N LEU A 82 7.55 6.13 -4.50
CA LEU A 82 6.80 7.23 -3.88
C LEU A 82 7.69 8.11 -2.98
N GLY A 83 8.94 7.71 -2.77
CA GLY A 83 9.91 8.41 -1.92
C GLY A 83 9.59 8.30 -0.43
N LEU A 84 8.76 7.32 -0.03
CA LEU A 84 8.42 7.06 1.36
C LEU A 84 9.38 6.01 1.93
N VAL A 85 9.83 6.20 3.16
CA VAL A 85 10.70 5.24 3.85
C VAL A 85 9.88 4.32 4.74
N ALA A 86 10.38 3.10 4.95
CA ALA A 86 9.67 2.03 5.66
C ALA A 86 9.16 2.41 7.05
N PRO A 87 9.93 3.10 7.93
CA PRO A 87 9.42 3.52 9.24
C PRO A 87 8.15 4.38 9.11
N ASN A 88 8.18 5.41 8.27
CA ASN A 88 7.02 6.27 8.02
C ASN A 88 5.83 5.48 7.45
N ILE A 89 6.09 4.50 6.57
CA ILE A 89 5.03 3.66 6.00
C ILE A 89 4.34 2.83 7.08
N LYS A 90 5.10 2.27 8.02
CA LYS A 90 4.55 1.50 9.14
C LYS A 90 3.78 2.39 10.12
N GLU A 91 4.33 3.55 10.46
CA GLU A 91 3.66 4.55 11.29
C GLU A 91 2.31 4.98 10.70
N MET A 92 2.29 5.36 9.41
CA MET A 92 1.05 5.68 8.70
C MET A 92 0.06 4.50 8.72
N ALA A 93 0.53 3.26 8.53
CA ALA A 93 -0.33 2.09 8.55
C ALA A 93 -0.99 1.89 9.93
N LEU A 94 -0.22 2.06 11.01
CA LEU A 94 -0.72 1.97 12.38
C LEU A 94 -1.75 3.06 12.68
N GLU A 95 -1.50 4.31 12.28
CA GLU A 95 -2.45 5.40 12.47
C GLU A 95 -3.78 5.15 11.75
N ILE A 96 -3.73 4.63 10.52
CA ILE A 96 -4.94 4.24 9.77
C ILE A 96 -5.69 3.14 10.54
N ILE A 97 -4.99 2.08 11.01
CA ILE A 97 -5.60 0.98 11.77
C ILE A 97 -6.30 1.50 13.03
N LEU A 98 -5.73 2.47 13.73
CA LEU A 98 -6.30 3.04 14.95
C LEU A 98 -7.52 3.95 14.69
N LYS A 99 -7.69 4.41 13.44
CA LYS A 99 -8.76 5.33 13.04
C LYS A 99 -9.98 4.62 12.45
N MET A 100 -9.77 3.48 11.78
CA MET A 100 -10.82 2.65 11.16
C MET A 100 -11.63 1.89 12.21
#